data_AF-A0A2J6QSS4-F1
#
_entry.id   AF-A0A2J6QSS4-F1
#
_cell.length_a   1.000
_cell.length_b   1.000
_cell.length_c   1.000
_cell.angle_alpha   90.00
_cell.angle_beta   90.00
_cell.angle_gamma   90.00
#
_symmetry.space_group_name_H-M   'P 1'
#
loop_
_entity.id
_entity.type
_entity.pdbx_description
1 polymer ?
#
loop_
_entity_poly.entity_id
_entity_poly.type
_entity_poly.pdbx_seq_one_letter_code
_entity_poly.pdbx_strand_id
1 'polypeptide(L)'
;MSSVLRKNWDRAFSKNREIKEDWLCSFVNQKRDLGAAGDGIEIFLQDFEGSDLDDKVEELKAFTASLPLQFLQDGIGSAGLRRSAWLDQRSIAGQKRGDENPLTATQLYESRQIPRIGSENAPDSDRSLTYIKNLDAAYMLALTETAVSHEVPLLRDAIWKHYDRQTSLRVKVPNRGYKIFQLEFHLGYFQFHSTPPNEVNQGEAATCPLGWTDLSFLEEMDTLKAAAENRYGMSEVQFSFVICGIHDRRWSAYAFDNTESADGDDLQDKIFCGGGHWDPIGSCLSVDDVQAELPIWNPREYFLNVVARRLGLAADSWETLLRAIERRIKRYRNRHPSTLAGGKRDKGETVKTFDWTRQTIELVDKLRKTLSETNKQWEHFKINNGDVDYFSDSTTSDNDSVNAQDQMKPLLCEIGEIFQRLETVERTLEDLSASCKDSANALQLRLSLESNENAQLQLQLAAESVKHAQDQLQHAQLHLRLAEQSNEAMKTNSASTDFQIFILFPIAVAAAILQYSPNLMPLPAAPSVVILTAVFIIAIKLLHVIFRRLPGLGQCWEHTKAAVKAMKLKTSAGTIIGDNSNSC
;
A
#
# COMPACT_ATOMS: atom_id res chain seq x y z
N MET A 1 -46.63 24.57 3.90
CA MET A 1 -45.61 24.56 2.83
C MET A 1 -44.58 25.63 3.17
N SER A 2 -43.41 25.22 3.68
CA SER A 2 -42.30 26.13 3.91
C SER A 2 -41.75 26.52 2.55
N SER A 3 -41.81 27.80 2.16
CA SER A 3 -41.10 28.28 0.97
C SER A 3 -39.62 28.11 1.24
N VAL A 4 -39.02 27.05 0.69
CA VAL A 4 -37.57 26.86 0.75
C VAL A 4 -36.95 28.06 0.07
N LEU A 5 -36.16 28.83 0.81
CA LEU A 5 -35.48 30.00 0.29
C LEU A 5 -34.47 29.53 -0.76
N ARG A 6 -34.78 29.78 -2.03
CA ARG A 6 -33.87 29.51 -3.13
C ARG A 6 -32.62 30.37 -2.97
N LYS A 7 -31.43 29.77 -3.10
CA LYS A 7 -30.17 30.53 -3.20
C LYS A 7 -30.23 31.38 -4.46
N ASN A 8 -29.85 32.64 -4.36
CA ASN A 8 -29.79 33.56 -5.51
C ASN A 8 -28.55 34.43 -5.35
N TRP A 9 -27.99 34.90 -6.46
CA TRP A 9 -26.89 35.87 -6.38
C TRP A 9 -27.40 37.15 -5.74
N ASP A 10 -26.68 37.65 -4.75
CA ASP A 10 -27.12 38.84 -4.05
C ASP A 10 -26.97 40.06 -4.96
N ARG A 11 -28.07 40.79 -5.20
CA ARG A 11 -28.06 42.04 -5.99
C ARG A 11 -27.13 43.10 -5.41
N ALA A 12 -26.72 43.00 -4.14
CA ALA A 12 -25.70 43.85 -3.56
C ALA A 12 -24.34 43.73 -4.27
N PHE A 13 -24.03 42.57 -4.88
CA PHE A 13 -22.80 42.36 -5.64
C PHE A 13 -22.80 43.06 -7.00
N SER A 14 -23.95 43.52 -7.49
CA SER A 14 -24.01 44.31 -8.73
C SER A 14 -23.89 45.81 -8.48
N LYS A 15 -23.92 46.25 -7.21
CA LYS A 15 -23.78 47.66 -6.82
C LYS A 15 -22.32 47.98 -6.56
N ASN A 16 -21.88 49.19 -6.92
CA ASN A 16 -20.59 49.70 -6.46
C ASN A 16 -20.70 49.94 -4.95
N ARG A 17 -19.92 49.19 -4.15
CA ARG A 17 -19.93 49.27 -2.69
C ARG A 17 -18.60 49.84 -2.25
N GLU A 18 -18.65 50.89 -1.44
CA GLU A 18 -17.43 51.47 -0.86
C GLU A 18 -16.74 50.43 0.04
N ILE A 19 -15.42 50.36 -0.10
CA ILE A 19 -14.55 49.51 0.70
C ILE A 19 -14.06 50.39 1.86
N LYS A 20 -14.13 49.87 3.09
CA LYS A 20 -13.53 50.57 4.23
C LYS A 20 -12.01 50.61 4.05
N GLU A 21 -11.37 51.74 4.32
CA GLU A 21 -9.92 51.90 4.17
C GLU A 21 -9.13 50.80 4.91
N ASP A 22 -9.59 50.41 6.11
CA ASP A 22 -9.02 49.32 6.91
C ASP A 22 -8.97 47.95 6.18
N TRP A 23 -9.74 47.77 5.11
CA TRP A 23 -9.81 46.52 4.35
C TRP A 23 -8.80 46.46 3.20
N LEU A 24 -8.05 47.54 2.99
CA LEU A 24 -7.03 47.64 1.95
C LEU A 24 -5.64 47.29 2.49
N CYS A 25 -5.46 47.26 3.81
CA CYS A 25 -4.19 46.92 4.46
C CYS A 25 -4.03 45.41 4.62
N SER A 26 -2.77 44.95 4.68
CA SER A 26 -2.44 43.58 5.08
C SER A 26 -3.02 43.29 6.47
N PHE A 27 -3.76 42.19 6.58
CA PHE A 27 -4.34 41.73 7.84
C PHE A 27 -3.27 41.45 8.88
N VAL A 28 -2.17 40.81 8.47
CA VAL A 28 -1.06 40.50 9.37
C VAL A 28 -0.40 41.78 9.88
N ASN A 29 -0.17 42.76 9.02
CA ASN A 29 0.37 44.05 9.44
C ASN A 29 -0.59 44.79 10.38
N GLN A 30 -1.90 44.80 10.07
CA GLN A 30 -2.91 45.37 10.96
C GLN A 30 -2.89 44.72 12.35
N LYS A 31 -2.72 43.39 12.43
CA LYS A 31 -2.60 42.67 13.69
C LYS A 31 -1.29 42.98 14.43
N ARG A 32 -0.17 43.11 13.71
CA ARG A 32 1.12 43.53 14.29
C ARG A 32 1.04 44.95 14.87
N ASP A 33 0.37 45.87 14.19
CA ASP A 33 0.14 47.23 14.67
C ASP A 33 -0.70 47.27 15.94
N LEU A 34 -1.56 46.26 16.13
CA LEU A 34 -2.34 46.03 17.35
C LEU A 34 -1.57 45.25 18.44
N GLY A 35 -0.30 44.93 18.21
CA GLY A 35 0.57 44.25 19.17
C GLY A 35 0.48 42.72 19.17
N ALA A 36 -0.05 42.10 18.11
CA ALA A 36 -0.01 40.64 17.96
C ALA A 36 1.45 40.15 17.87
N ALA A 37 1.76 39.11 18.63
CA ALA A 37 3.06 38.42 18.59
C ALA A 37 2.94 37.13 17.75
N GLY A 38 4.04 36.75 17.10
CA GLY A 38 4.09 35.57 16.23
C GLY A 38 4.71 35.91 14.88
N ASP A 39 5.01 34.89 14.10
CA ASP A 39 5.36 35.07 12.70
C ASP A 39 4.11 35.37 11.85
N GLY A 40 4.33 35.66 10.56
CA GLY A 40 3.24 35.99 9.65
C GLY A 40 2.18 34.91 9.51
N ILE A 41 2.62 33.65 9.45
CA ILE A 41 1.70 32.52 9.27
C ILE A 41 0.87 32.29 10.53
N GLU A 42 1.47 32.44 11.71
CA GLU A 42 0.80 32.30 12.99
C GLU A 42 -0.26 33.38 13.17
N ILE A 43 0.11 34.64 12.97
CA ILE A 43 -0.85 35.76 13.00
C ILE A 43 -1.92 35.57 11.93
N PHE A 44 -1.52 35.14 10.73
CA PHE A 44 -2.46 34.87 9.64
C PHE A 44 -3.40 33.73 9.97
N LEU A 45 -3.05 32.74 10.80
CA LEU A 45 -3.94 31.63 11.17
C LEU A 45 -4.71 31.88 12.48
N GLN A 46 -4.26 32.84 13.31
CA GLN A 46 -4.98 33.32 14.49
C GLN A 46 -6.25 34.07 14.05
N ASP A 47 -7.41 33.56 14.48
CA ASP A 47 -8.77 34.16 14.45
C ASP A 47 -9.81 33.17 13.92
N PHE A 48 -10.01 32.07 14.63
CA PHE A 48 -11.33 31.51 14.79
C PHE A 48 -11.68 31.69 16.26
N GLU A 49 -12.47 32.72 16.59
CA GLU A 49 -13.19 32.76 17.86
C GLU A 49 -14.15 31.56 17.88
N GLY A 50 -13.67 30.35 18.20
CA GLY A 50 -14.52 29.23 18.59
C GLY A 50 -14.31 27.80 18.06
N SER A 51 -13.18 27.34 17.50
CA SER A 51 -13.07 25.89 17.18
C SER A 51 -11.66 25.32 17.00
N ASP A 52 -11.31 24.28 17.77
CA ASP A 52 -10.68 22.98 17.41
C ASP A 52 -9.68 22.88 16.22
N LEU A 53 -8.98 23.95 15.85
CA LEU A 53 -8.07 23.99 14.69
C LEU A 53 -6.59 23.69 15.01
N ASP A 54 -6.28 23.12 16.17
CA ASP A 54 -4.89 22.99 16.64
C ASP A 54 -4.01 22.18 15.66
N ASP A 55 -4.45 20.99 15.24
CA ASP A 55 -3.62 20.12 14.40
C ASP A 55 -3.32 20.72 13.01
N LYS A 56 -4.30 21.40 12.40
CA LYS A 56 -4.15 21.98 11.05
C LYS A 56 -3.18 23.16 11.04
N VAL A 57 -3.30 24.00 12.08
CA VAL A 57 -2.47 25.19 12.24
C VAL A 57 -1.04 24.76 12.54
N GLU A 58 -0.85 23.79 13.43
CA GLU A 58 0.48 23.28 13.77
C GLU A 58 1.15 22.58 12.59
N GLU A 59 0.41 21.88 11.72
CA GLU A 59 0.97 21.27 10.52
C GLU A 59 1.43 22.32 9.48
N LEU A 60 0.61 23.33 9.19
CA LEU A 60 0.99 24.43 8.28
C LEU A 60 2.14 25.27 8.86
N LYS A 61 2.16 25.51 10.18
CA LYS A 61 3.28 26.13 10.87
C LYS A 61 4.55 25.31 10.73
N ALA A 62 4.50 24.00 11.00
CA ALA A 62 5.65 23.12 10.85
C ALA A 62 6.20 23.11 9.42
N PHE A 63 5.30 23.14 8.43
CA PHE A 63 5.66 23.22 7.01
C PHE A 63 6.38 24.54 6.66
N THR A 64 5.96 25.65 7.24
CA THR A 64 6.49 27.00 6.95
C THR A 64 7.62 27.44 7.87
N ALA A 65 7.83 26.77 9.01
CA ALA A 65 8.83 27.11 10.03
C ALA A 65 10.28 27.14 9.51
N SER A 66 10.55 26.49 8.37
CA SER A 66 11.86 26.48 7.72
C SER A 66 12.24 27.81 7.06
N LEU A 67 11.29 28.74 6.89
CA LEU A 67 11.50 29.97 6.14
C LEU A 67 11.09 31.23 6.96
N PRO A 68 12.05 31.97 7.54
CA PRO A 68 11.74 33.22 8.23
C PRO A 68 11.34 34.31 7.23
N LEU A 69 10.49 35.25 7.66
CA LEU A 69 10.06 36.40 6.84
C LEU A 69 11.22 37.17 6.20
N GLN A 70 12.33 37.31 6.93
CA GLN A 70 13.53 37.97 6.42
C GLN A 70 14.08 37.31 5.15
N PHE A 71 14.00 35.97 5.04
CA PHE A 71 14.47 35.27 3.83
C PHE A 71 13.55 35.54 2.64
N LEU A 72 12.25 35.67 2.88
CA LEU A 72 11.32 36.11 1.84
C LEU A 72 11.62 37.53 1.37
N GLN A 73 11.89 38.46 2.30
CA GLN A 73 12.20 39.86 1.98
C GLN A 73 13.54 40.01 1.27
N ASP A 74 14.56 39.27 1.69
CA ASP A 74 15.92 39.34 1.12
C ASP A 74 16.08 38.48 -0.15
N GLY A 75 15.05 37.70 -0.54
CA GLY A 75 15.11 36.80 -1.69
C GLY A 75 16.09 35.64 -1.51
N ILE A 76 16.23 35.13 -0.29
CA ILE A 76 17.16 34.03 0.02
C ILE A 76 16.54 32.68 -0.32
N GLY A 77 17.32 31.82 -0.98
CA GLY A 77 16.93 30.43 -1.28
C GLY A 77 15.80 30.34 -2.31
N SER A 78 14.81 29.46 -2.07
CA SER A 78 13.69 29.28 -2.98
C SER A 78 12.85 30.54 -3.17
N ALA A 79 12.82 31.45 -2.18
CA ALA A 79 12.01 32.66 -2.22
C ALA A 79 12.43 33.64 -3.33
N GLY A 80 13.72 33.77 -3.62
CA GLY A 80 14.26 34.65 -4.66
C GLY A 80 14.72 33.94 -5.93
N LEU A 81 14.86 32.61 -5.94
CA LEU A 81 15.33 31.86 -7.10
C LEU A 81 14.20 31.27 -7.94
N ARG A 82 13.16 30.74 -7.29
CA ARG A 82 12.10 29.99 -7.97
C ARG A 82 11.04 30.94 -8.50
N ARG A 83 10.81 30.97 -9.81
CA ARG A 83 9.78 31.81 -10.47
C ARG A 83 8.54 30.99 -10.86
N SER A 84 7.67 30.70 -9.91
CA SER A 84 6.47 29.87 -10.09
C SER A 84 5.13 30.60 -9.91
N ALA A 85 5.13 31.91 -9.69
CA ALA A 85 3.89 32.70 -9.61
C ALA A 85 3.61 33.46 -10.91
N TRP A 86 2.32 33.68 -11.20
CA TRP A 86 1.84 34.63 -12.20
C TRP A 86 0.80 35.54 -11.55
N LEU A 87 0.95 36.85 -11.78
CA LEU A 87 0.08 37.90 -11.26
C LEU A 87 -0.44 38.74 -12.44
N ASP A 88 -1.76 38.83 -12.56
CA ASP A 88 -2.43 39.73 -13.51
C ASP A 88 -3.38 40.65 -12.75
N GLN A 89 -3.05 41.93 -12.71
CA GLN A 89 -3.82 42.96 -12.05
C GLN A 89 -4.27 44.00 -13.07
N ARG A 90 -5.59 44.20 -13.16
CA ARG A 90 -6.20 45.10 -14.15
C ARG A 90 -7.22 46.03 -13.51
N SER A 91 -7.23 47.28 -13.99
CA SER A 91 -8.31 48.22 -13.72
C SER A 91 -9.49 47.94 -14.63
N ILE A 92 -10.68 48.41 -14.25
CA ILE A 92 -11.88 48.32 -15.12
C ILE A 92 -11.70 49.01 -16.47
N ALA A 93 -10.76 49.96 -16.57
CA ALA A 93 -10.39 50.62 -17.83
C ALA A 93 -9.46 49.75 -18.70
N GLY A 94 -9.11 48.54 -18.25
CA GLY A 94 -8.22 47.62 -18.94
C GLY A 94 -6.72 47.91 -18.73
N GLN A 95 -6.36 48.84 -17.83
CA GLN A 95 -4.95 49.15 -17.57
C GLN A 95 -4.34 48.03 -16.72
N LYS A 96 -3.20 47.51 -17.17
CA LYS A 96 -2.47 46.44 -16.50
C LYS A 96 -1.40 47.01 -15.56
N ARG A 97 -1.21 46.42 -14.37
CA ARG A 97 -0.05 46.70 -13.50
C ARG A 97 1.17 45.89 -13.98
N GLY A 98 2.32 46.56 -14.04
CA GLY A 98 3.49 46.17 -14.84
C GLY A 98 4.41 45.11 -14.25
N ASP A 99 3.88 43.97 -13.79
CA ASP A 99 4.72 42.89 -13.29
C ASP A 99 5.23 41.98 -14.43
N GLU A 100 6.55 41.75 -14.47
CA GLU A 100 7.19 40.82 -15.40
C GLU A 100 7.06 39.37 -14.89
N ASN A 101 5.99 38.73 -15.36
CA ASN A 101 5.72 37.33 -15.09
C ASN A 101 6.75 36.38 -15.75
N PRO A 102 7.09 35.22 -15.14
CA PRO A 102 6.66 34.75 -13.81
C PRO A 102 7.38 35.44 -12.66
N LEU A 103 6.77 35.46 -11.48
CA LEU A 103 7.32 36.08 -10.26
C LEU A 103 7.93 35.05 -9.31
N THR A 104 9.02 35.44 -8.64
CA THR A 104 9.49 34.76 -7.43
C THR A 104 8.54 35.02 -6.25
N ALA A 105 8.72 34.31 -5.13
CA ALA A 105 7.91 34.58 -3.94
C ALA A 105 8.17 35.99 -3.40
N THR A 106 9.43 36.45 -3.43
CA THR A 106 9.82 37.82 -3.06
C THR A 106 9.18 38.86 -3.96
N GLN A 107 9.24 38.67 -5.29
CA GLN A 107 8.60 39.58 -6.24
C GLN A 107 7.09 39.61 -6.06
N LEU A 108 6.44 38.44 -5.84
CA LEU A 108 5.01 38.38 -5.56
C LEU A 108 4.67 39.14 -4.27
N TYR A 109 5.49 39.00 -3.22
CA TYR A 109 5.34 39.74 -1.98
C TYR A 109 5.41 41.25 -2.23
N GLU A 110 6.46 41.73 -2.91
CA GLU A 110 6.65 43.15 -3.24
C GLU A 110 5.51 43.73 -4.07
N SER A 111 5.12 43.06 -5.17
CA SER A 111 4.02 43.52 -6.03
C SER A 111 2.69 43.62 -5.29
N ARG A 112 2.45 42.72 -4.32
CA ARG A 112 1.23 42.71 -3.51
C ARG A 112 1.24 43.70 -2.34
N GLN A 113 2.39 44.24 -1.95
CA GLN A 113 2.45 45.36 -1.00
C GLN A 113 1.93 46.67 -1.61
N ILE A 114 1.92 46.78 -2.94
CA ILE A 114 1.39 47.97 -3.63
C ILE A 114 -0.13 48.04 -3.41
N PRO A 115 -0.65 49.14 -2.83
CA PRO A 115 -2.09 49.28 -2.56
C PRO A 115 -2.93 49.00 -3.82
N ARG A 116 -3.96 48.16 -3.67
CA ARG A 116 -4.84 47.78 -4.79
C ARG A 116 -5.62 48.96 -5.35
N ILE A 117 -5.90 49.97 -4.53
CA ILE A 117 -6.72 51.12 -4.89
C ILE A 117 -5.99 52.38 -4.44
N GLY A 118 -6.01 53.42 -5.27
CA GLY A 118 -5.51 54.74 -4.89
C GLY A 118 -3.98 54.83 -4.81
N SER A 119 -3.26 53.94 -5.49
CA SER A 119 -1.82 54.07 -5.64
C SER A 119 -1.51 55.20 -6.62
N GLU A 120 -0.68 56.16 -6.23
CA GLU A 120 -0.28 57.28 -7.10
C GLU A 120 0.49 56.80 -8.35
N ASN A 121 1.19 55.67 -8.22
CA ASN A 121 2.13 55.17 -9.23
C ASN A 121 1.61 53.96 -10.00
N ALA A 122 0.41 53.45 -9.69
CA ALA A 122 -0.15 52.27 -10.33
C ALA A 122 -1.68 52.38 -10.51
N PRO A 123 -2.24 51.93 -11.64
CA PRO A 123 -3.70 51.95 -11.87
C PRO A 123 -4.43 51.08 -10.85
N ASP A 124 -5.71 51.31 -10.54
CA ASP A 124 -6.45 50.46 -9.60
C ASP A 124 -6.51 48.98 -10.06
N SER A 125 -6.44 48.05 -9.11
CA SER A 125 -6.55 46.60 -9.36
C SER A 125 -7.95 46.10 -9.00
N ASP A 126 -8.89 46.35 -9.90
CA ASP A 126 -10.27 45.88 -9.78
C ASP A 126 -10.34 44.35 -9.93
N ARG A 127 -9.61 43.79 -10.89
CA ARG A 127 -9.43 42.34 -11.05
C ARG A 127 -7.98 41.98 -10.72
N SER A 128 -7.80 41.00 -9.84
CA SER A 128 -6.48 40.46 -9.48
C SER A 128 -6.49 38.95 -9.59
N LEU A 129 -5.68 38.38 -10.47
CA LEU A 129 -5.49 36.94 -10.58
C LEU A 129 -4.11 36.56 -10.09
N THR A 130 -4.02 35.53 -9.25
CA THR A 130 -2.76 34.98 -8.76
C THR A 130 -2.73 33.48 -9.00
N TYR A 131 -1.86 33.03 -9.89
CA TYR A 131 -1.59 31.61 -10.13
C TYR A 131 -0.24 31.25 -9.54
N ILE A 132 -0.15 30.14 -8.81
CA ILE A 132 1.11 29.63 -8.26
C ILE A 132 1.24 28.15 -8.62
N LYS A 133 2.28 27.82 -9.39
CA LYS A 133 2.67 26.44 -9.66
C LYS A 133 3.44 25.88 -8.46
N ASN A 134 3.13 24.64 -8.06
CA ASN A 134 3.57 23.93 -6.85
C ASN A 134 3.73 24.87 -5.65
N LEU A 135 2.62 25.20 -4.99
CA LEU A 135 2.60 26.07 -3.82
C LEU A 135 3.54 25.53 -2.72
N ASP A 136 4.53 26.33 -2.33
CA ASP A 136 5.52 26.00 -1.29
C ASP A 136 5.46 26.99 -0.11
N ALA A 137 6.30 26.77 0.90
CA ALA A 137 6.34 27.61 2.09
C ALA A 137 6.63 29.09 1.78
N ALA A 138 7.46 29.40 0.77
CA ALA A 138 7.80 30.77 0.42
C ALA A 138 6.60 31.51 -0.18
N TYR A 139 5.89 30.86 -1.10
CA TYR A 139 4.67 31.42 -1.68
C TYR A 139 3.51 31.50 -0.70
N MET A 140 3.35 30.49 0.18
CA MET A 140 2.38 30.57 1.27
C MET A 140 2.67 31.79 2.15
N LEU A 141 3.93 31.98 2.56
CA LEU A 141 4.32 33.13 3.38
C LEU A 141 4.03 34.46 2.66
N ALA A 142 4.40 34.59 1.39
CA ALA A 142 4.10 35.78 0.59
C ALA A 142 2.60 36.12 0.52
N LEU A 143 1.73 35.11 0.34
CA LEU A 143 0.28 35.31 0.34
C LEU A 143 -0.23 35.70 1.72
N THR A 144 0.21 35.01 2.78
CA THR A 144 -0.29 35.24 4.15
C THR A 144 0.09 36.63 4.67
N GLU A 145 1.31 37.10 4.36
CA GLU A 145 1.82 38.41 4.74
C GLU A 145 1.15 39.57 3.97
N THR A 146 0.62 39.31 2.78
CA THR A 146 0.03 40.33 1.90
C THR A 146 -1.49 40.22 1.77
N ALA A 147 -2.11 39.25 2.43
CA ALA A 147 -3.56 39.05 2.39
C ALA A 147 -4.28 40.22 3.09
N VAL A 148 -5.23 40.81 2.38
CA VAL A 148 -6.13 41.81 2.96
C VAL A 148 -7.28 41.13 3.72
N SER A 149 -7.86 41.82 4.71
CA SER A 149 -8.78 41.21 5.70
C SER A 149 -9.96 40.42 5.11
N HIS A 150 -10.48 40.82 3.95
CA HIS A 150 -11.59 40.11 3.30
C HIS A 150 -11.17 38.85 2.52
N GLU A 151 -9.89 38.72 2.16
CA GLU A 151 -9.32 37.57 1.47
C GLU A 151 -8.87 36.48 2.46
N VAL A 152 -8.55 36.86 3.71
CA VAL A 152 -8.02 35.97 4.74
C VAL A 152 -8.86 34.69 4.91
N PRO A 153 -10.20 34.73 5.10
CA PRO A 153 -10.97 33.50 5.28
C PRO A 153 -10.91 32.57 4.06
N LEU A 154 -10.86 33.13 2.85
CA LEU A 154 -10.75 32.35 1.61
C LEU A 154 -9.37 31.71 1.51
N LEU A 155 -8.30 32.50 1.67
CA LEU A 155 -6.93 32.04 1.51
C LEU A 155 -6.54 30.99 2.56
N ARG A 156 -6.98 31.14 3.81
CA ARG A 156 -6.81 30.13 4.87
C ARG A 156 -7.37 28.78 4.43
N ASP A 157 -8.65 28.77 4.03
CA ASP A 157 -9.35 27.55 3.62
C ASP A 157 -8.73 26.96 2.33
N ALA A 158 -8.35 27.82 1.38
CA ALA A 158 -7.78 27.39 0.11
C ALA A 158 -6.38 26.78 0.26
N ILE A 159 -5.51 27.40 1.06
CA ILE A 159 -4.16 26.88 1.36
C ILE A 159 -4.29 25.52 2.06
N TRP A 160 -5.14 25.43 3.09
CA TRP A 160 -5.36 24.18 3.80
C TRP A 160 -5.88 23.08 2.89
N LYS A 161 -6.96 23.33 2.14
CA LYS A 161 -7.55 22.33 1.23
C LYS A 161 -6.58 21.92 0.12
N HIS A 162 -5.72 22.82 -0.35
CA HIS A 162 -4.70 22.49 -1.33
C HIS A 162 -3.62 21.59 -0.72
N TYR A 163 -3.10 21.97 0.45
CA TYR A 163 -2.09 21.22 1.19
C TYR A 163 -2.59 19.80 1.55
N ASP A 164 -3.80 19.69 2.11
CA ASP A 164 -4.43 18.43 2.52
C ASP A 164 -5.15 17.69 1.37
N ARG A 165 -5.02 18.19 0.13
CA ARG A 165 -5.59 17.59 -1.10
C ARG A 165 -7.11 17.32 -1.00
N GLN A 166 -7.85 18.23 -0.37
CA GLN A 166 -9.29 18.12 -0.24
C GLN A 166 -9.99 18.46 -1.55
N THR A 167 -11.04 17.71 -1.87
CA THR A 167 -11.92 17.99 -3.00
C THR A 167 -13.11 18.83 -2.55
N SER A 168 -13.46 19.88 -3.29
CA SER A 168 -14.55 20.78 -2.93
C SER A 168 -15.04 21.59 -4.13
N LEU A 169 -16.36 21.76 -4.25
CA LEU A 169 -16.98 22.64 -5.25
C LEU A 169 -18.15 23.37 -4.58
N ARG A 170 -17.98 24.66 -4.24
CA ARG A 170 -18.98 25.40 -3.44
C ARG A 170 -19.02 26.88 -3.74
N VAL A 171 -20.13 27.49 -3.30
CA VAL A 171 -20.33 28.93 -3.24
C VAL A 171 -20.68 29.32 -1.81
N LYS A 172 -19.87 30.19 -1.20
CA LYS A 172 -20.13 30.73 0.15
C LYS A 172 -20.49 32.20 0.03
N VAL A 173 -21.70 32.53 0.49
CA VAL A 173 -22.17 33.91 0.64
C VAL A 173 -22.65 34.09 2.07
N PRO A 174 -22.01 34.95 2.89
CA PRO A 174 -22.44 35.20 4.26
C PRO A 174 -23.88 35.71 4.33
N ASN A 175 -24.68 35.10 5.21
CA ASN A 175 -26.07 35.52 5.43
C ASN A 175 -26.19 36.77 6.33
N ARG A 176 -25.12 37.15 7.02
CA ARG A 176 -25.05 38.29 7.95
C ARG A 176 -23.78 39.09 7.72
N GLY A 177 -23.82 40.35 8.12
CA GLY A 177 -22.67 41.26 8.02
C GLY A 177 -22.43 41.76 6.59
N TYR A 178 -21.21 42.25 6.36
CA TYR A 178 -20.80 42.72 5.05
C TYR A 178 -20.54 41.50 4.15
N LYS A 179 -21.38 41.35 3.12
CA LYS A 179 -21.36 40.17 2.25
C LYS A 179 -20.11 40.18 1.37
N ILE A 180 -19.34 39.11 1.37
CA ILE A 180 -18.25 38.86 0.42
C ILE A 180 -18.59 37.51 -0.21
N PHE A 181 -18.70 37.45 -1.53
CA PHE A 181 -18.91 36.16 -2.17
C PHE A 181 -17.58 35.40 -2.23
N GLN A 182 -17.67 34.08 -2.11
CA GLN A 182 -16.56 33.17 -2.32
C GLN A 182 -17.01 32.02 -3.21
N LEU A 183 -16.24 31.75 -4.27
CA LEU A 183 -16.42 30.61 -5.16
C LEU A 183 -15.20 29.71 -4.98
N GLU A 184 -15.37 28.42 -4.76
CA GLU A 184 -14.27 27.50 -4.54
C GLU A 184 -14.39 26.23 -5.37
N PHE A 185 -13.25 25.82 -5.93
CA PHE A 185 -13.07 24.61 -6.71
C PHE A 185 -11.72 23.99 -6.37
N HIS A 186 -11.74 22.82 -5.75
CA HIS A 186 -10.57 22.04 -5.40
C HIS A 186 -10.76 20.64 -5.99
N LEU A 187 -9.80 20.22 -6.82
CA LEU A 187 -9.89 19.00 -7.61
C LEU A 187 -8.61 18.19 -7.45
N GLY A 188 -8.74 17.04 -6.80
CA GLY A 188 -7.74 15.98 -6.80
C GLY A 188 -7.96 15.03 -7.97
N TYR A 189 -6.91 14.71 -8.72
CA TYR A 189 -6.93 13.72 -9.79
C TYR A 189 -5.56 13.06 -9.96
N PHE A 190 -5.47 12.06 -10.83
CA PHE A 190 -4.21 11.33 -11.09
C PHE A 190 -3.79 11.50 -12.54
N GLN A 191 -2.49 11.66 -12.74
CA GLN A 191 -1.87 11.65 -14.07
C GLN A 191 -1.08 10.36 -14.26
N PHE A 192 -1.24 9.74 -15.43
CA PHE A 192 -0.51 8.53 -15.82
C PHE A 192 0.77 8.89 -16.57
N HIS A 193 1.89 8.33 -16.13
CA HIS A 193 3.21 8.59 -16.70
C HIS A 193 3.87 7.30 -17.17
N SER A 194 4.63 7.38 -18.26
CA SER A 194 5.40 6.23 -18.79
C SER A 194 6.83 6.15 -18.26
N THR A 195 7.31 7.22 -17.63
CA THR A 195 8.62 7.34 -16.99
C THR A 195 8.46 8.14 -15.69
N PRO A 196 9.30 7.89 -14.66
CA PRO A 196 9.28 8.67 -13.44
C PRO A 196 9.74 10.11 -13.77
N PRO A 197 9.09 11.16 -13.23
CA PRO A 197 9.29 12.54 -13.68
C PRO A 197 10.71 13.12 -13.56
N ASN A 198 11.65 12.45 -12.88
CA ASN A 198 12.96 13.03 -12.53
C ASN A 198 14.19 12.14 -12.81
N GLU A 199 14.07 11.02 -13.54
CA GLU A 199 15.27 10.20 -13.85
C GLU A 199 16.15 10.79 -14.98
N VAL A 200 15.67 11.82 -15.70
CA VAL A 200 16.35 12.28 -16.93
C VAL A 200 17.48 13.29 -16.65
N ASN A 201 17.52 14.00 -15.51
CA ASN A 201 18.56 15.03 -15.29
C ASN A 201 19.00 15.20 -13.80
N GLN A 202 20.30 14.93 -13.56
CA GLN A 202 21.20 15.48 -12.52
C GLN A 202 21.41 14.76 -11.17
N GLY A 203 22.67 14.78 -10.73
CA GLY A 203 23.26 14.06 -9.59
C GLY A 203 23.06 14.68 -8.21
N GLU A 204 21.95 15.37 -7.98
CA GLU A 204 21.45 15.64 -6.63
C GLU A 204 20.38 14.59 -6.31
N ALA A 205 20.37 14.09 -5.08
CA ALA A 205 19.56 12.95 -4.66
C ALA A 205 18.11 13.07 -5.17
N ALA A 206 17.77 12.27 -6.19
CA ALA A 206 16.47 12.29 -6.86
C ALA A 206 15.37 11.96 -5.85
N THR A 207 14.80 12.98 -5.23
CA THR A 207 13.59 12.86 -4.44
C THR A 207 12.47 12.55 -5.40
N CYS A 208 11.92 11.34 -5.25
CA CYS A 208 10.72 10.90 -5.97
C CYS A 208 9.64 11.99 -5.80
N PRO A 209 8.98 12.45 -6.89
CA PRO A 209 7.99 13.50 -6.80
C PRO A 209 6.89 13.14 -5.80
N LEU A 210 6.48 14.14 -5.03
CA LEU A 210 5.66 13.97 -3.83
C LEU A 210 4.27 13.41 -4.21
N GLY A 211 4.05 12.12 -3.99
CA GLY A 211 2.79 11.44 -4.35
C GLY A 211 2.87 10.59 -5.63
N TRP A 212 4.07 10.22 -6.08
CA TRP A 212 4.26 9.17 -7.09
C TRP A 212 3.86 7.79 -6.54
N THR A 213 3.03 7.07 -7.30
CA THR A 213 2.72 5.66 -7.08
C THR A 213 3.26 4.83 -8.23
N ASP A 214 4.16 3.89 -7.92
CA ASP A 214 4.68 2.95 -8.91
C ASP A 214 3.59 1.97 -9.36
N LEU A 215 3.39 1.87 -10.68
CA LEU A 215 2.43 0.96 -11.31
C LEU A 215 3.15 -0.20 -12.02
N SER A 216 4.46 -0.35 -11.84
CA SER A 216 5.26 -1.41 -12.45
C SER A 216 4.83 -2.80 -12.00
N PHE A 217 4.17 -2.95 -10.85
CA PHE A 217 3.59 -4.24 -10.42
C PHE A 217 2.49 -4.75 -11.38
N LEU A 218 1.89 -3.86 -12.18
CA LEU A 218 0.93 -4.23 -13.23
C LEU A 218 1.63 -4.78 -14.50
N GLU A 219 2.95 -4.72 -14.57
CA GLU A 219 3.77 -5.33 -15.62
C GLU A 219 4.41 -6.64 -15.13
N GLU A 220 4.69 -7.56 -16.05
CA GLU A 220 5.25 -8.89 -15.72
C GLU A 220 6.77 -8.86 -15.50
N MET A 221 7.26 -9.72 -14.60
CA MET A 221 8.67 -9.80 -14.25
C MET A 221 9.59 -10.26 -15.39
N ASP A 222 9.12 -11.07 -16.33
CA ASP A 222 9.96 -11.56 -17.44
C ASP A 222 10.31 -10.46 -18.45
N THR A 223 9.51 -9.38 -18.49
CA THR A 223 9.81 -8.16 -19.24
C THR A 223 10.67 -7.17 -18.47
N LEU A 224 10.92 -7.34 -17.16
CA LEU A 224 11.73 -6.40 -16.36
C LEU A 224 13.19 -6.30 -16.82
N LYS A 225 13.74 -7.36 -17.46
CA LYS A 225 15.09 -7.28 -18.06
C LYS A 225 15.16 -6.40 -19.32
N ALA A 226 14.04 -6.12 -19.97
CA ALA A 226 13.92 -5.17 -21.08
C ALA A 226 13.25 -3.84 -20.67
N ALA A 227 12.59 -3.79 -19.50
CA ALA A 227 11.78 -2.66 -19.03
C ALA A 227 12.48 -1.76 -17.99
N ALA A 228 13.79 -1.92 -17.77
CA ALA A 228 14.56 -0.99 -16.93
C ALA A 228 14.47 0.47 -17.43
N GLU A 229 14.07 0.68 -18.69
CA GLU A 229 13.92 1.99 -19.33
C GLU A 229 12.48 2.54 -19.30
N ASN A 230 11.45 1.78 -18.90
CA ASN A 230 10.04 2.21 -18.95
C ASN A 230 9.27 1.87 -17.66
N ARG A 231 9.53 2.62 -16.59
CA ARG A 231 8.73 2.52 -15.35
C ARG A 231 7.46 3.34 -15.47
N TYR A 232 6.32 2.64 -15.44
CA TYR A 232 5.02 3.29 -15.42
C TYR A 232 4.65 3.67 -13.98
N GLY A 233 4.04 4.83 -13.82
CA GLY A 233 3.45 5.20 -12.55
C GLY A 233 2.38 6.24 -12.72
N MET A 234 1.89 6.71 -11.60
CA MET A 234 0.95 7.81 -11.55
C MET A 234 1.37 8.83 -10.51
N SER A 235 1.14 10.10 -10.80
CA SER A 235 1.30 11.19 -9.83
C SER A 235 -0.07 11.68 -9.38
N GLU A 236 -0.16 11.99 -8.08
CA GLU A 236 -1.29 12.69 -7.52
C GLU A 236 -1.20 14.18 -7.82
N VAL A 237 -2.26 14.72 -8.43
CA VAL A 237 -2.38 16.12 -8.80
C VAL A 237 -3.55 16.74 -8.04
N GLN A 238 -3.35 17.95 -7.58
CA GLN A 238 -4.27 18.82 -6.86
C GLN A 238 -4.27 20.18 -7.54
N PHE A 239 -5.43 20.54 -8.09
CA PHE A 239 -5.69 21.89 -8.55
C PHE A 239 -6.64 22.56 -7.55
N SER A 240 -6.36 23.79 -7.17
CA SER A 240 -7.23 24.58 -6.28
C SER A 240 -7.43 25.95 -6.88
N PHE A 241 -8.67 26.38 -6.98
CA PHE A 241 -9.06 27.64 -7.58
C PHE A 241 -10.18 28.25 -6.77
N VAL A 242 -9.94 29.49 -6.33
CA VAL A 242 -10.86 30.21 -5.48
C VAL A 242 -11.00 31.65 -5.94
N ILE A 243 -12.21 32.20 -5.85
CA ILE A 243 -12.52 33.60 -6.13
C ILE A 243 -13.17 34.20 -4.90
N CYS A 244 -12.77 35.40 -4.50
CA CYS A 244 -13.58 36.24 -3.62
C CYS A 244 -13.75 37.64 -4.16
N GLY A 245 -14.87 38.25 -3.84
CA GLY A 245 -15.09 39.64 -4.21
C GLY A 245 -16.15 40.34 -3.40
N ILE A 246 -16.05 41.66 -3.46
CA ILE A 246 -17.00 42.59 -2.86
C ILE A 246 -18.08 42.93 -3.90
N HIS A 247 -17.79 42.88 -5.19
CA HIS A 247 -18.85 43.02 -6.21
C HIS A 247 -18.35 42.42 -7.52
N ASP A 248 -19.23 42.28 -8.50
CA ASP A 248 -18.95 41.59 -9.76
C ASP A 248 -17.85 42.28 -10.59
N ARG A 249 -17.57 43.55 -10.29
CA ARG A 249 -16.49 44.34 -10.93
C ARG A 249 -15.19 44.36 -10.14
N ARG A 250 -15.17 43.87 -8.90
CA ARG A 250 -13.98 43.91 -8.05
C ARG A 250 -13.83 42.63 -7.24
N TRP A 251 -12.87 41.83 -7.68
CA TRP A 251 -12.64 40.49 -7.16
C TRP A 251 -11.18 40.07 -7.33
N SER A 252 -10.81 39.10 -6.53
CA SER A 252 -9.52 38.42 -6.59
C SER A 252 -9.75 36.95 -6.84
N ALA A 253 -8.86 36.33 -7.61
CA ALA A 253 -8.81 34.89 -7.72
C ALA A 253 -7.41 34.36 -7.46
N TYR A 254 -7.39 33.17 -6.86
CA TYR A 254 -6.17 32.44 -6.52
C TYR A 254 -6.26 31.05 -7.11
N ALA A 255 -5.21 30.61 -7.76
CA ALA A 255 -5.07 29.26 -8.29
C ALA A 255 -3.75 28.63 -7.84
N PHE A 256 -3.82 27.43 -7.32
CA PHE A 256 -2.68 26.63 -6.90
C PHE A 256 -2.69 25.32 -7.69
N ASP A 257 -1.59 25.04 -8.39
CA ASP A 257 -1.51 23.94 -9.34
C ASP A 257 -0.23 23.16 -9.10
N ASN A 258 -0.31 21.90 -8.68
CA ASN A 258 0.85 21.06 -8.48
C ASN A 258 1.13 20.11 -9.66
N THR A 259 0.56 20.40 -10.85
CA THR A 259 0.76 19.58 -12.04
C THR A 259 2.23 19.60 -12.46
N GLU A 260 2.89 18.44 -12.36
CA GLU A 260 4.23 18.24 -12.91
C GLU A 260 4.13 18.12 -14.44
N SER A 261 4.88 18.95 -15.16
CA SER A 261 5.03 18.78 -16.60
C SER A 261 5.99 17.61 -16.84
N ALA A 262 5.56 16.63 -17.64
CA ALA A 262 6.38 15.48 -18.00
C ALA A 262 7.71 15.88 -18.69
N ASP A 263 7.72 17.04 -19.36
CA ASP A 263 8.92 17.68 -19.88
C ASP A 263 9.36 18.77 -18.89
N GLY A 264 10.41 18.49 -18.13
CA GLY A 264 10.88 19.25 -16.96
C GLY A 264 11.19 20.74 -17.14
N ASP A 265 11.01 21.33 -18.33
CA ASP A 265 11.25 22.76 -18.62
C ASP A 265 10.07 23.48 -19.32
N ASP A 266 8.98 22.80 -19.66
CA ASP A 266 8.14 23.29 -20.77
C ASP A 266 6.92 24.16 -20.35
N LEU A 267 6.50 24.15 -19.08
CA LEU A 267 5.31 24.93 -18.67
C LEU A 267 5.64 26.42 -18.53
N GLN A 268 6.86 26.73 -18.10
CA GLN A 268 7.32 28.11 -17.98
C GLN A 268 7.52 28.70 -19.38
N ASP A 269 8.19 27.97 -20.27
CA ASP A 269 8.39 28.42 -21.65
C ASP A 269 7.07 28.49 -22.45
N LYS A 270 6.11 27.57 -22.23
CA LYS A 270 4.80 27.63 -22.92
C LYS A 270 3.88 28.73 -22.38
N ILE A 271 3.84 28.96 -21.07
CA ILE A 271 2.98 29.99 -20.47
C ILE A 271 3.57 31.40 -20.67
N PHE A 272 4.90 31.54 -20.64
CA PHE A 272 5.57 32.85 -20.60
C PHE A 272 6.40 33.20 -21.85
N CYS A 273 6.78 32.23 -22.72
CA CYS A 273 7.62 32.50 -23.91
C CYS A 273 6.90 32.38 -25.26
N GLY A 274 5.68 31.83 -25.31
CA GLY A 274 4.81 31.98 -26.48
C GLY A 274 4.34 33.43 -26.58
N GLY A 275 4.49 34.10 -27.74
CA GLY A 275 4.21 35.54 -27.90
C GLY A 275 2.77 36.02 -27.60
N GLY A 276 1.89 35.17 -27.08
CA GLY A 276 0.58 35.52 -26.53
C GLY A 276 0.60 35.49 -25.00
N HIS A 277 0.06 36.54 -24.36
CA HIS A 277 -0.11 36.58 -22.91
C HIS A 277 -1.34 35.73 -22.53
N TRP A 278 -1.11 34.47 -22.14
CA TRP A 278 -2.17 33.54 -21.76
C TRP A 278 -2.50 33.64 -20.26
N ASP A 279 -3.76 33.39 -19.91
CA ASP A 279 -4.20 33.26 -18.52
C ASP A 279 -3.95 31.82 -18.06
N PRO A 280 -2.95 31.55 -17.21
CA PRO A 280 -2.62 30.19 -16.79
C PRO A 280 -3.71 29.55 -15.92
N ILE A 281 -4.62 30.32 -15.31
CA ILE A 281 -5.72 29.76 -14.51
C ILE A 281 -6.76 29.13 -15.44
N GLY A 282 -7.19 29.89 -16.44
CA GLY A 282 -8.18 29.48 -17.43
C GLY A 282 -7.61 28.64 -18.58
N SER A 283 -6.31 28.69 -18.83
CA SER A 283 -5.65 27.94 -19.90
C SER A 283 -5.27 26.54 -19.45
N CYS A 284 -5.27 25.63 -20.41
CA CYS A 284 -5.06 24.19 -20.21
C CYS A 284 -4.01 23.65 -21.19
N LEU A 285 -3.20 24.54 -21.80
CA LEU A 285 -2.20 24.23 -22.81
C LEU A 285 -2.82 23.59 -24.07
N SER A 286 -4.03 24.01 -24.43
CA SER A 286 -4.75 23.55 -25.61
C SER A 286 -4.86 24.65 -26.67
N VAL A 287 -5.30 24.28 -27.88
CA VAL A 287 -5.39 25.19 -29.04
C VAL A 287 -6.33 26.38 -28.79
N ASP A 288 -7.28 26.24 -27.85
CA ASP A 288 -8.30 27.23 -27.52
C ASP A 288 -8.07 27.89 -26.14
N ASP A 289 -6.81 28.20 -25.81
CA ASP A 289 -6.45 28.80 -24.52
C ASP A 289 -7.03 30.21 -24.31
N VAL A 290 -7.14 30.63 -23.04
CA VAL A 290 -7.77 31.90 -22.66
C VAL A 290 -6.72 33.01 -22.71
N GLN A 291 -6.90 33.99 -23.58
CA GLN A 291 -6.01 35.16 -23.65
C GLN A 291 -6.23 36.06 -22.43
N ALA A 292 -5.17 36.33 -21.68
CA ALA A 292 -5.24 37.24 -20.54
C ALA A 292 -5.55 38.69 -20.96
N GLU A 293 -5.24 39.06 -22.21
CA GLU A 293 -5.58 40.38 -22.77
C GLU A 293 -7.07 40.59 -23.07
N LEU A 294 -7.87 39.52 -23.07
CA LEU A 294 -9.32 39.57 -23.23
C LEU A 294 -9.99 39.06 -21.95
N PRO A 295 -9.91 39.83 -20.83
CA PRO A 295 -10.33 39.36 -19.53
C PRO A 295 -11.85 39.13 -19.46
N ILE A 296 -12.24 37.96 -18.95
CA ILE A 296 -13.61 37.71 -18.50
C ILE A 296 -13.79 38.45 -17.17
N TRP A 297 -14.65 39.47 -17.19
CA TRP A 297 -14.87 40.35 -16.03
C TRP A 297 -15.86 39.79 -15.02
N ASN A 298 -16.86 39.03 -15.48
CA ASN A 298 -17.85 38.46 -14.59
C ASN A 298 -17.22 37.30 -13.80
N PRO A 299 -17.14 37.37 -12.46
CA PRO A 299 -16.43 36.37 -11.66
C PRO A 299 -17.09 34.99 -11.74
N ARG A 300 -18.41 34.94 -11.89
CA ARG A 300 -19.16 33.68 -11.99
C ARG A 300 -18.96 33.02 -13.35
N GLU A 301 -18.94 33.80 -14.44
CA GLU A 301 -18.65 33.31 -15.78
C GLU A 301 -17.20 32.79 -15.86
N TYR A 302 -16.25 33.58 -15.36
CA TYR A 302 -14.85 33.20 -15.26
C TYR A 302 -14.69 31.92 -14.44
N PHE A 303 -15.40 31.82 -13.30
CA PHE A 303 -15.37 30.63 -12.46
C PHE A 303 -15.81 29.37 -13.22
N LEU A 304 -16.98 29.41 -13.86
CA LEU A 304 -17.49 28.26 -14.62
C LEU A 304 -16.58 27.90 -15.80
N ASN A 305 -15.98 28.89 -16.47
CA ASN A 305 -15.05 28.65 -17.56
C ASN A 305 -13.81 27.89 -17.08
N VAL A 306 -13.20 28.32 -15.97
CA VAL A 306 -12.04 27.63 -15.37
C VAL A 306 -12.43 26.23 -14.92
N VAL A 307 -13.58 26.05 -14.25
CA VAL A 307 -14.04 24.74 -13.79
C VAL A 307 -14.25 23.79 -14.97
N ALA A 308 -14.96 24.22 -16.03
CA ALA A 308 -15.21 23.39 -17.21
C ALA A 308 -13.89 22.87 -17.82
N ARG A 309 -12.93 23.77 -18.06
CA ARG A 309 -11.65 23.43 -18.68
C ARG A 309 -10.79 22.52 -17.81
N ARG A 310 -10.61 22.88 -16.53
CA ARG A 310 -9.77 22.12 -15.59
C ARG A 310 -10.37 20.76 -15.25
N LEU A 311 -11.70 20.66 -15.16
CA LEU A 311 -12.38 19.39 -14.99
C LEU A 311 -12.29 18.53 -16.26
N GLY A 312 -12.37 19.14 -17.45
CA GLY A 312 -12.17 18.46 -18.74
C GLY A 312 -10.80 17.79 -18.83
N LEU A 313 -9.73 18.53 -18.50
CA LEU A 313 -8.38 17.97 -18.42
C LEU A 313 -8.29 16.80 -17.44
N ALA A 314 -8.86 16.94 -16.25
CA ALA A 314 -8.84 15.88 -15.26
C ALA A 314 -9.61 14.63 -15.75
N ALA A 315 -10.75 14.82 -16.44
CA ALA A 315 -11.51 13.71 -17.03
C ALA A 315 -10.70 12.97 -18.10
N ASP A 316 -10.00 13.69 -18.97
CA ASP A 316 -9.13 13.07 -19.98
C ASP A 316 -7.98 12.28 -19.34
N SER A 317 -7.40 12.82 -18.26
CA SER A 317 -6.36 12.14 -17.47
C SER A 317 -6.90 10.87 -16.81
N TRP A 318 -8.08 10.95 -16.19
CA TRP A 318 -8.77 9.80 -15.56
C TRP A 318 -9.08 8.70 -16.57
N GLU A 319 -9.63 9.05 -17.73
CA GLU A 319 -9.90 8.09 -18.80
C GLU A 319 -8.61 7.42 -19.31
N THR A 320 -7.54 8.20 -19.48
CA THR A 320 -6.24 7.69 -19.92
C THR A 320 -5.66 6.69 -18.93
N LEU A 321 -5.67 7.05 -17.64
CA LEU A 321 -5.23 6.18 -16.54
C LEU A 321 -6.05 4.89 -16.47
N LEU A 322 -7.39 5.01 -16.49
CA LEU A 322 -8.28 3.86 -16.44
C LEU A 322 -8.02 2.90 -17.61
N ARG A 323 -7.99 3.42 -18.85
CA ARG A 323 -7.69 2.61 -20.04
C ARG A 323 -6.33 1.91 -19.92
N ALA A 324 -5.34 2.57 -19.31
CA ALA A 324 -4.01 2.01 -19.09
C ALA A 324 -4.01 0.87 -18.06
N ILE A 325 -4.77 1.00 -16.98
CA ILE A 325 -4.94 -0.01 -15.93
C ILE A 325 -5.75 -1.22 -16.44
N GLU A 326 -6.88 -0.97 -17.08
CA GLU A 326 -7.74 -2.03 -17.64
C GLU A 326 -7.00 -2.90 -18.65
N ARG A 327 -6.25 -2.27 -19.57
CA ARG A 327 -5.42 -2.99 -20.55
C ARG A 327 -4.43 -3.92 -19.86
N ARG A 328 -3.79 -3.46 -18.77
CA ARG A 328 -2.82 -4.25 -18.01
C ARG A 328 -3.48 -5.41 -17.28
N ILE A 329 -4.58 -5.16 -16.57
CA ILE A 329 -5.33 -6.20 -15.88
C ILE A 329 -5.84 -7.26 -16.86
N LYS A 330 -6.36 -6.85 -18.03
CA LYS A 330 -6.81 -7.78 -19.08
C LYS A 330 -5.65 -8.60 -19.63
N ARG A 331 -4.49 -7.98 -19.90
CA ARG A 331 -3.28 -8.71 -20.34
C ARG A 331 -2.85 -9.75 -19.31
N TYR A 332 -2.77 -9.37 -18.04
CA TYR A 332 -2.40 -10.25 -16.94
C TYR A 332 -3.38 -11.43 -16.82
N ARG A 333 -4.70 -11.16 -16.82
CA ARG A 333 -5.74 -12.20 -16.78
C ARG A 333 -5.68 -13.18 -17.95
N ASN A 334 -5.37 -12.69 -19.15
CA ASN A 334 -5.27 -13.56 -20.33
C ASN A 334 -4.06 -14.49 -20.29
N ARG A 335 -2.96 -14.06 -19.66
CA ARG A 335 -1.72 -14.85 -19.52
C ARG A 335 -1.75 -15.78 -18.32
N HIS A 336 -2.41 -15.37 -17.25
CA HIS A 336 -2.69 -16.17 -16.07
C HIS A 336 -4.19 -16.47 -15.97
N PRO A 337 -4.79 -17.16 -16.97
CA PRO A 337 -6.22 -17.45 -16.95
C PRO A 337 -6.56 -18.13 -15.63
N SER A 338 -7.61 -17.63 -14.97
CA SER A 338 -8.14 -18.16 -13.73
C SER A 338 -8.43 -19.65 -13.92
N THR A 339 -7.49 -20.45 -13.43
CA THR A 339 -7.46 -21.81 -12.87
C THR A 339 -8.65 -22.78 -12.93
N LEU A 340 -9.77 -22.49 -13.59
CA LEU A 340 -10.81 -23.49 -13.88
C LEU A 340 -10.34 -24.54 -14.91
N ALA A 341 -9.30 -24.22 -15.69
CA ALA A 341 -8.65 -25.18 -16.58
C ALA A 341 -7.60 -26.00 -15.81
N GLY A 342 -8.06 -26.99 -15.03
CA GLY A 342 -7.44 -28.21 -14.46
C GLY A 342 -5.92 -28.50 -14.42
N GLY A 343 -5.01 -27.53 -14.60
CA GLY A 343 -3.57 -27.74 -14.61
C GLY A 343 -2.95 -27.65 -13.21
N LYS A 344 -1.98 -28.54 -12.92
CA LYS A 344 -1.05 -28.41 -11.79
C LYS A 344 -0.17 -27.18 -12.01
N ARG A 345 -0.56 -26.02 -11.47
CA ARG A 345 0.32 -24.86 -11.37
C ARG A 345 1.23 -24.99 -10.14
N ASP A 346 2.38 -24.34 -10.22
CA ASP A 346 3.28 -24.15 -9.10
C ASP A 346 2.60 -23.29 -8.01
N LYS A 347 2.68 -23.71 -6.75
CA LYS A 347 2.15 -22.99 -5.59
C LYS A 347 2.69 -21.55 -5.53
N GLY A 348 3.93 -21.35 -5.98
CA GLY A 348 4.54 -20.02 -6.07
C GLY A 348 3.80 -19.06 -7.01
N GLU A 349 3.20 -19.56 -8.09
CA GLU A 349 2.47 -18.73 -9.07
C GLU A 349 1.11 -18.28 -8.52
N THR A 350 0.40 -19.15 -7.79
CA THR A 350 -0.89 -18.83 -7.15
C THR A 350 -0.72 -17.72 -6.10
N VAL A 351 0.32 -17.79 -5.28
CA VAL A 351 0.62 -16.75 -4.27
C VAL A 351 0.95 -15.41 -4.92
N LYS A 352 1.81 -15.39 -5.95
CA LYS A 352 2.12 -14.16 -6.71
C LYS A 352 0.87 -13.54 -7.34
N THR A 353 -0.02 -14.37 -7.89
CA THR A 353 -1.28 -13.92 -8.48
C THR A 353 -2.21 -13.32 -7.43
N PHE A 354 -2.25 -13.91 -6.23
CA PHE A 354 -3.02 -13.36 -5.11
C PHE A 354 -2.48 -11.99 -4.67
N ASP A 355 -1.17 -11.86 -4.48
CA ASP A 355 -0.53 -10.59 -4.10
C ASP A 355 -0.74 -9.51 -5.14
N TRP A 356 -0.60 -9.85 -6.43
CA TRP A 356 -0.89 -8.95 -7.55
C TRP A 356 -2.36 -8.49 -7.54
N THR A 357 -3.29 -9.42 -7.31
CA THR A 357 -4.72 -9.13 -7.25
C THR A 357 -5.03 -8.17 -6.10
N ARG A 358 -4.43 -8.39 -4.92
CA ARG A 358 -4.58 -7.51 -3.76
C ARG A 358 -4.08 -6.09 -4.03
N GLN A 359 -2.85 -5.95 -4.55
CA GLN A 359 -2.29 -4.64 -4.91
C GLN A 359 -3.16 -3.92 -5.95
N THR A 360 -3.72 -4.67 -6.90
CA THR A 360 -4.65 -4.13 -7.91
C THR A 360 -5.95 -3.63 -7.25
N ILE A 361 -6.51 -4.37 -6.28
CA ILE A 361 -7.70 -3.94 -5.53
C ILE A 361 -7.42 -2.65 -4.77
N GLU A 362 -6.29 -2.58 -4.05
CA GLU A 362 -5.88 -1.39 -3.29
C GLU A 362 -5.74 -0.16 -4.18
N LEU A 363 -5.11 -0.32 -5.35
CA LEU A 363 -5.00 0.73 -6.37
C LEU A 363 -6.39 1.19 -6.85
N VAL A 364 -7.23 0.27 -7.32
CA VAL A 364 -8.56 0.59 -7.87
C VAL A 364 -9.46 1.23 -6.82
N ASP A 365 -9.43 0.75 -5.57
CA ASP A 365 -10.22 1.33 -4.48
C ASP A 365 -9.72 2.74 -4.11
N LYS A 366 -8.41 3.01 -4.15
CA LYS A 366 -7.84 4.37 -3.97
C LYS A 366 -8.32 5.33 -5.05
N LEU A 367 -8.24 4.92 -6.32
CA LEU A 367 -8.70 5.71 -7.46
C LEU A 367 -10.20 6.01 -7.37
N ARG A 368 -11.00 4.97 -7.10
CA ARG A 368 -12.45 5.10 -6.94
C ARG A 368 -12.82 6.06 -5.81
N LYS A 369 -12.20 5.93 -4.64
CA LYS A 369 -12.48 6.81 -3.49
C LYS A 369 -12.30 8.29 -3.85
N THR A 370 -11.21 8.61 -4.55
CA THR A 370 -10.89 9.99 -4.95
C THR A 370 -11.91 10.54 -5.95
N LEU A 371 -12.26 9.74 -6.96
CA LEU A 371 -13.24 10.13 -7.97
C LEU A 371 -14.66 10.24 -7.40
N SER A 372 -15.03 9.32 -6.52
CA SER A 372 -16.33 9.32 -5.83
C SER A 372 -16.53 10.59 -5.00
N GLU A 373 -15.49 11.06 -4.32
CA GLU A 373 -15.56 12.32 -3.57
C GLU A 373 -15.81 13.51 -4.50
N THR A 374 -15.15 13.52 -5.66
CA THR A 374 -15.35 14.55 -6.70
C THR A 374 -16.79 14.57 -7.22
N ASN A 375 -17.34 13.41 -7.56
CA ASN A 375 -18.72 13.28 -8.01
C ASN A 375 -19.72 13.69 -6.90
N LYS A 376 -19.46 13.35 -5.63
CA LYS A 376 -20.30 13.78 -4.50
C LYS A 376 -20.34 15.30 -4.33
N GLN A 377 -19.22 16.00 -4.52
CA GLN A 377 -19.22 17.46 -4.46
C GLN A 377 -20.10 18.06 -5.58
N TRP A 378 -20.11 17.47 -6.77
CA TRP A 378 -21.02 17.86 -7.84
C TRP A 378 -22.50 17.59 -7.51
N GLU A 379 -22.82 16.43 -6.94
CA GLU A 379 -24.20 16.14 -6.50
C GLU A 379 -24.70 17.16 -5.48
N HIS A 380 -23.86 17.55 -4.52
CA HIS A 380 -24.19 18.60 -3.55
C HIS A 380 -24.30 19.99 -4.19
N PHE A 381 -23.46 20.29 -5.20
CA PHE A 381 -23.50 21.55 -5.92
C PHE A 381 -24.80 21.69 -6.72
N LYS A 382 -25.24 20.61 -7.39
CA LYS A 382 -26.37 20.61 -8.33
C LYS A 382 -27.75 20.34 -7.71
N ILE A 383 -27.82 19.92 -6.44
CA ILE A 383 -29.09 19.63 -5.76
C ILE A 383 -30.04 20.85 -5.81
N ASN A 384 -31.35 20.63 -5.74
CA ASN A 384 -32.32 21.74 -5.68
C ASN A 384 -32.03 22.64 -4.46
N ASN A 385 -31.88 23.96 -4.67
CA ASN A 385 -31.38 24.92 -3.66
C ASN A 385 -29.91 24.70 -3.26
N GLY A 386 -29.15 24.01 -4.12
CA GLY A 386 -27.71 23.88 -4.09
C GLY A 386 -27.01 25.14 -4.60
N ASP A 387 -25.69 25.08 -4.68
CA ASP A 387 -24.87 26.24 -5.07
C ASP A 387 -24.99 26.59 -6.56
N VAL A 388 -25.45 25.66 -7.40
CA VAL A 388 -25.77 25.90 -8.82
C VAL A 388 -26.81 27.02 -9.01
N ASP A 389 -27.70 27.22 -8.04
CA ASP A 389 -28.74 28.25 -8.14
C ASP A 389 -28.16 29.68 -8.12
N TYR A 390 -26.95 29.89 -7.58
CA TYR A 390 -26.24 31.18 -7.67
C TYR A 390 -25.83 31.59 -9.09
N PHE A 391 -25.94 30.66 -10.05
CA PHE A 391 -25.64 30.88 -11.47
C PHE A 391 -26.91 30.92 -12.34
N SER A 392 -28.08 30.82 -11.73
CA SER A 392 -29.36 30.63 -12.43
C SER A 392 -30.25 31.88 -12.44
N ASP A 393 -29.75 33.05 -11.99
CA ASP A 393 -30.59 34.23 -11.82
C ASP A 393 -31.30 34.59 -13.13
N SER A 394 -32.63 34.60 -13.09
CA SER A 394 -33.46 35.15 -14.16
C SER A 394 -33.50 36.66 -13.97
N THR A 395 -32.56 37.39 -14.57
CA THR A 395 -32.61 38.86 -14.54
C THR A 395 -33.80 39.31 -15.40
N THR A 396 -34.94 39.55 -14.76
CA THR A 396 -36.19 39.98 -15.41
C THR A 396 -36.21 41.47 -15.78
N SER A 397 -35.16 42.24 -15.53
CA SER A 397 -35.11 43.66 -15.90
C SER A 397 -33.68 44.12 -16.06
N ASP A 398 -33.19 44.17 -17.30
CA ASP A 398 -32.38 45.25 -17.90
C ASP A 398 -31.74 44.72 -19.19
N ASN A 399 -31.82 45.50 -20.27
CA ASN A 399 -31.48 45.07 -21.63
C ASN A 399 -30.00 44.67 -21.84
N ASP A 400 -29.11 44.91 -20.86
CA ASP A 400 -27.69 44.55 -20.93
C ASP A 400 -27.36 43.19 -20.28
N SER A 401 -28.28 42.57 -19.52
CA SER A 401 -28.02 41.32 -18.79
C SER A 401 -28.38 40.04 -19.54
N VAL A 402 -28.97 40.16 -20.74
CA VAL A 402 -29.36 39.01 -21.58
C VAL A 402 -28.13 38.18 -21.98
N ASN A 403 -26.98 38.82 -22.25
CA ASN A 403 -25.78 38.15 -22.77
C ASN A 403 -25.05 37.27 -21.74
N ALA A 404 -25.06 37.62 -20.44
CA ALA A 404 -24.28 36.90 -19.43
C ALA A 404 -24.93 35.56 -19.04
N GLN A 405 -26.27 35.51 -18.95
CA GLN A 405 -26.99 34.26 -18.67
C GLN A 405 -26.88 33.27 -19.84
N ASP A 406 -26.88 33.79 -21.07
CA ASP A 406 -26.70 32.99 -22.29
C ASP A 406 -25.33 32.30 -22.35
N GLN A 407 -24.30 32.85 -21.68
CA GLN A 407 -22.94 32.27 -21.66
C GLN A 407 -22.74 31.25 -20.53
N MET A 408 -23.39 31.43 -19.37
CA MET A 408 -23.23 30.53 -18.21
C MET A 408 -23.93 29.18 -18.39
N LYS A 409 -25.10 29.17 -19.02
CA LYS A 409 -25.89 27.95 -19.17
C LYS A 409 -25.16 26.88 -20.01
N PRO A 410 -24.54 27.21 -21.16
CA PRO A 410 -23.68 26.28 -21.89
C PRO A 410 -22.55 25.71 -21.04
N LEU A 411 -21.87 26.54 -20.24
CA LEU A 411 -20.77 26.10 -19.37
C LEU A 411 -21.27 25.12 -18.28
N LEU A 412 -22.43 25.37 -17.68
CA LEU A 412 -23.04 24.44 -16.72
C LEU A 412 -23.45 23.11 -17.37
N CYS A 413 -23.95 23.15 -18.61
CA CYS A 413 -24.23 21.94 -19.39
C CYS A 413 -22.95 21.16 -19.67
N GLU A 414 -21.89 21.83 -20.13
CA GLU A 414 -20.57 21.24 -20.38
C GLU A 414 -19.99 20.58 -19.12
N ILE A 415 -19.99 21.29 -17.99
CA ILE A 415 -19.55 20.75 -16.70
C ILE A 415 -20.38 19.49 -16.35
N GLY A 416 -21.70 19.54 -16.54
CA GLY A 416 -22.58 18.39 -16.32
C GLY A 416 -22.23 17.18 -17.20
N GLU A 417 -21.92 17.40 -18.47
CA GLU A 417 -21.48 16.35 -19.41
C GLU A 417 -20.13 15.75 -18.99
N ILE A 418 -19.19 16.59 -18.52
CA ILE A 418 -17.90 16.11 -18.00
C ILE A 418 -18.10 15.24 -16.76
N PHE A 419 -18.99 15.63 -15.82
CA PHE A 419 -19.31 14.79 -14.67
C PHE A 419 -19.97 13.45 -15.04
N GLN A 420 -20.79 13.40 -16.10
CA GLN A 420 -21.31 12.13 -16.61
C GLN A 420 -20.21 11.19 -17.13
N ARG A 421 -19.17 11.77 -17.75
CA ARG A 421 -17.96 11.00 -18.14
C ARG A 421 -17.23 10.47 -16.90
N LEU A 422 -17.02 11.31 -15.89
CA LEU A 422 -16.39 10.93 -14.62
C LEU A 422 -17.18 9.85 -13.87
N GLU A 423 -18.51 9.93 -13.83
CA GLU A 423 -19.36 8.85 -13.28
C GLU A 423 -19.17 7.53 -14.04
N THR A 424 -18.98 7.59 -15.35
CA THR A 424 -18.74 6.38 -16.16
C THR A 424 -17.40 5.74 -15.78
N VAL A 425 -16.34 6.55 -15.61
CA VAL A 425 -15.05 6.08 -15.10
C VAL A 425 -15.18 5.46 -13.70
N GLU A 426 -15.96 6.09 -12.80
CA GLU A 426 -16.21 5.56 -11.44
C GLU A 426 -16.89 4.18 -11.49
N ARG A 427 -17.96 4.02 -12.29
CA ARG A 427 -18.65 2.73 -12.47
C ARG A 427 -17.71 1.64 -13.00
N THR A 428 -16.84 1.99 -13.95
CA THR A 428 -15.86 1.02 -14.48
C THR A 428 -14.83 0.61 -13.42
N LEU A 429 -14.38 1.55 -12.58
CA LEU A 429 -13.53 1.21 -11.42
C LEU A 429 -14.26 0.31 -10.42
N GLU A 430 -15.56 0.51 -10.20
CA GLU A 430 -16.39 -0.37 -9.36
C GLU A 430 -16.46 -1.79 -9.90
N ASP A 431 -16.78 -1.94 -11.19
CA ASP A 431 -16.83 -3.24 -11.87
C ASP A 431 -15.47 -3.96 -11.81
N LEU A 432 -14.39 -3.21 -12.02
CA LEU A 432 -13.03 -3.73 -11.94
C LEU A 432 -12.67 -4.19 -10.52
N SER A 433 -13.01 -3.39 -9.50
CA SER A 433 -12.80 -3.72 -8.09
C SER A 433 -13.57 -4.98 -7.71
N ALA A 434 -14.85 -5.08 -8.09
CA ALA A 434 -15.69 -6.26 -7.84
C ALA A 434 -15.09 -7.51 -8.50
N SER A 435 -14.72 -7.40 -9.77
CA SER A 435 -14.11 -8.50 -10.53
C SER A 435 -12.77 -8.96 -9.94
N CYS A 436 -11.93 -8.06 -9.43
CA CYS A 436 -10.70 -8.42 -8.74
C CYS A 436 -10.96 -9.06 -7.37
N LYS A 437 -11.96 -8.59 -6.61
CA LYS A 437 -12.36 -9.19 -5.32
C LYS A 437 -12.84 -10.63 -5.50
N ASP A 438 -13.66 -10.89 -6.53
CA ASP A 438 -14.08 -12.25 -6.88
C ASP A 438 -12.89 -13.15 -7.22
N SER A 439 -11.91 -12.61 -7.97
CA SER A 439 -10.68 -13.32 -8.31
C SER A 439 -9.84 -13.63 -7.07
N ALA A 440 -9.70 -12.67 -6.15
CA ALA A 440 -8.96 -12.85 -4.89
C ALA A 440 -9.63 -13.93 -4.01
N ASN A 441 -10.95 -13.91 -3.89
CA ASN A 441 -11.71 -14.93 -3.16
C ASN A 441 -11.51 -16.33 -3.75
N ALA A 442 -11.55 -16.46 -5.08
CA ALA A 442 -11.30 -17.73 -5.76
C ALA A 442 -9.86 -18.25 -5.52
N LEU A 443 -8.86 -17.37 -5.57
CA LEU A 443 -7.46 -17.71 -5.28
C LEU A 443 -7.27 -18.11 -3.82
N GLN A 444 -7.91 -17.42 -2.88
CA GLN A 444 -7.86 -17.75 -1.46
C GLN A 444 -8.45 -19.13 -1.16
N LEU A 445 -9.59 -19.46 -1.77
CA LEU A 445 -10.20 -20.79 -1.64
C LEU A 445 -9.27 -21.87 -2.19
N ARG A 446 -8.62 -21.63 -3.33
CA ARG A 446 -7.64 -22.56 -3.90
C ARG A 446 -6.42 -22.75 -3.01
N LEU A 447 -5.82 -21.68 -2.50
CA LEU A 447 -4.69 -21.76 -1.58
C LEU A 447 -5.06 -22.54 -0.31
N SER A 448 -6.29 -22.37 0.20
CA SER A 448 -6.81 -23.13 1.34
C SER A 448 -6.97 -24.61 1.01
N LEU A 449 -7.48 -24.94 -0.18
CA LEU A 449 -7.63 -26.32 -0.65
C LEU A 449 -6.26 -27.00 -0.82
N GLU A 450 -5.30 -26.34 -1.48
CA GLU A 450 -3.93 -26.84 -1.63
C GLU A 450 -3.23 -27.00 -0.27
N SER A 451 -3.47 -26.10 0.69
CA SER A 451 -2.95 -26.23 2.05
C SER A 451 -3.53 -27.46 2.76
N ASN A 452 -4.83 -27.72 2.59
CA ASN A 452 -5.49 -28.88 3.18
C ASN A 452 -5.01 -30.19 2.55
N GLU A 453 -4.85 -30.24 1.22
CA GLU A 453 -4.28 -31.40 0.51
C GLU A 453 -2.85 -31.69 0.98
N ASN A 454 -2.02 -30.65 1.12
CA ASN A 454 -0.65 -30.80 1.64
C ASN A 454 -0.65 -31.31 3.08
N ALA A 455 -1.55 -30.83 3.94
CA ALA A 455 -1.68 -31.32 5.31
C ALA A 455 -2.12 -32.80 5.34
N GLN A 456 -3.03 -33.22 4.44
CA GLN A 456 -3.42 -34.62 4.30
C GLN A 456 -2.26 -35.50 3.83
N LEU A 457 -1.47 -35.06 2.85
CA LEU A 457 -0.28 -35.78 2.39
C LEU A 457 0.77 -35.91 3.52
N GLN A 458 0.98 -34.84 4.30
CA GLN A 458 1.87 -34.89 5.47
C GLN A 458 1.37 -35.86 6.54
N LEU A 459 0.06 -35.90 6.80
CA LEU A 459 -0.54 -36.88 7.72
C LEU A 459 -0.39 -38.32 7.21
N GLN A 460 -0.54 -38.56 5.90
CA GLN A 460 -0.32 -39.88 5.29
C GLN A 460 1.15 -40.30 5.41
N LEU A 461 2.09 -39.42 5.07
CA LEU A 461 3.52 -39.69 5.23
C LEU A 461 3.90 -39.94 6.69
N ALA A 462 3.32 -39.18 7.62
CA ALA A 462 3.52 -39.42 9.05
C ALA A 462 2.98 -40.80 9.45
N ALA A 463 1.79 -41.18 9.00
CA ALA A 463 1.22 -42.50 9.26
C ALA A 463 2.07 -43.64 8.68
N GLU A 464 2.60 -43.49 7.46
CA GLU A 464 3.53 -44.46 6.86
C GLU A 464 4.85 -44.55 7.64
N SER A 465 5.39 -43.42 8.10
CA SER A 465 6.60 -43.41 8.92
C SER A 465 6.40 -44.13 10.26
N VAL A 466 5.23 -43.97 10.88
CA VAL A 466 4.86 -44.67 12.12
C VAL A 466 4.76 -46.18 11.86
N LYS A 467 4.11 -46.58 10.75
CA LYS A 467 4.03 -47.99 10.36
C LYS A 467 5.41 -48.60 10.16
N HIS A 468 6.30 -47.90 9.44
CA HIS A 468 7.67 -48.35 9.22
C HIS A 468 8.46 -48.46 10.53
N ALA A 469 8.31 -47.51 11.46
CA ALA A 469 8.92 -47.58 12.78
C ALA A 469 8.40 -48.78 13.60
N GLN A 470 7.12 -49.12 13.46
CA GLN A 470 6.50 -50.27 14.09
C GLN A 470 7.01 -51.60 13.50
N ASP A 471 7.16 -51.68 12.18
CA ASP A 471 7.75 -52.84 11.51
C ASP A 471 9.23 -53.03 11.92
N GLN A 472 10.01 -51.95 12.01
CA GLN A 472 11.37 -51.99 12.54
C GLN A 472 11.42 -52.49 13.98
N LEU A 473 10.49 -52.04 14.83
CA LEU A 473 10.38 -52.51 16.21
C LEU A 473 10.06 -54.02 16.26
N GLN A 474 9.14 -54.52 15.43
CA GLN A 474 8.85 -55.95 15.33
C GLN A 474 10.07 -56.74 14.85
N HIS A 475 10.81 -56.23 13.87
CA HIS A 475 12.04 -56.84 13.39
C HIS A 475 13.09 -56.91 14.51
N ALA A 476 13.27 -55.83 15.27
CA ALA A 476 14.18 -55.79 16.41
C ALA A 476 13.78 -56.80 17.50
N GLN A 477 12.48 -56.93 17.80
CA GLN A 477 11.98 -57.94 18.73
C GLN A 477 12.22 -59.37 18.23
N LEU A 478 12.06 -59.62 16.93
CA LEU A 478 12.37 -60.92 16.31
C LEU A 478 13.86 -61.24 16.43
N HIS A 479 14.74 -60.27 16.13
CA HIS A 479 16.18 -60.43 16.29
C HIS A 479 16.57 -60.73 17.74
N LEU A 480 15.92 -60.06 18.71
CA LEU A 480 16.12 -60.35 20.13
C LEU A 480 15.75 -61.81 20.45
N ARG A 481 14.59 -62.29 19.99
CA ARG A 481 14.16 -63.69 20.18
C ARG A 481 15.10 -64.70 19.52
N LEU A 482 15.57 -64.41 18.31
CA LEU A 482 16.53 -65.27 17.61
C LEU A 482 17.88 -65.30 18.35
N ALA A 483 18.32 -64.16 18.88
CA ALA A 483 19.53 -64.09 19.70
C ALA A 483 19.36 -64.89 21.01
N GLU A 484 18.21 -64.80 21.66
CA GLU A 484 17.88 -65.62 22.84
C GLU A 484 17.91 -67.12 22.53
N GLN A 485 17.25 -67.55 21.44
CA GLN A 485 17.26 -68.95 21.00
C GLN A 485 18.65 -69.44 20.60
N SER A 486 19.43 -68.61 19.90
CA SER A 486 20.82 -68.92 19.56
C SER A 486 21.66 -69.09 20.82
N ASN A 487 21.47 -68.24 21.82
CA ASN A 487 22.17 -68.33 23.09
C ASN A 487 21.77 -69.59 23.87
N GLU A 488 20.50 -69.99 23.84
CA GLU A 488 20.06 -71.29 24.37
C GLU A 488 20.68 -72.48 23.63
N ALA A 489 20.71 -72.45 22.30
CA ALA A 489 21.36 -73.48 21.49
C ALA A 489 22.88 -73.52 21.73
N MET A 490 23.51 -72.38 21.99
CA MET A 490 24.93 -72.31 22.34
C MET A 490 25.18 -72.94 23.71
N LYS A 491 24.29 -72.75 24.68
CA LYS A 491 24.35 -73.43 25.99
C LYS A 491 24.18 -74.95 25.85
N THR A 492 23.25 -75.44 25.04
CA THR A 492 23.08 -76.89 24.81
C THR A 492 24.24 -77.50 24.02
N ASN A 493 24.80 -76.76 23.06
CA ASN A 493 26.01 -77.19 22.35
C ASN A 493 27.22 -77.20 23.28
N SER A 494 27.35 -76.27 24.23
CA SER A 494 28.41 -76.32 25.25
C SER A 494 28.29 -77.59 26.11
N ALA A 495 27.07 -77.97 26.51
CA ALA A 495 26.84 -79.21 27.24
C ALA A 495 27.15 -80.47 26.41
N SER A 496 26.88 -80.43 25.10
CA SER A 496 27.24 -81.51 24.16
C SER A 496 28.75 -81.61 23.93
N THR A 497 29.44 -80.47 23.83
CA THR A 497 30.91 -80.45 23.71
C THR A 497 31.57 -80.92 25.00
N ASP A 498 31.07 -80.51 26.16
CA ASP A 498 31.51 -81.05 27.45
C ASP A 498 31.30 -82.57 27.50
N PHE A 499 30.14 -83.08 27.06
CA PHE A 499 29.90 -84.52 26.98
C PHE A 499 30.89 -85.24 26.04
N GLN A 500 31.15 -84.68 24.86
CA GLN A 500 32.12 -85.26 23.91
C GLN A 500 33.54 -85.26 24.48
N ILE A 501 33.98 -84.16 25.10
CA ILE A 501 35.33 -84.01 25.65
C ILE A 501 35.53 -84.88 26.89
N PHE A 502 34.58 -84.90 27.82
CA PHE A 502 34.77 -85.56 29.10
C PHE A 502 34.38 -87.05 29.11
N ILE A 503 33.54 -87.50 28.17
CA ILE A 503 33.04 -88.88 28.17
C ILE A 503 33.50 -89.66 26.94
N LEU A 504 33.26 -89.14 25.74
CA LEU A 504 33.58 -89.88 24.52
C LEU A 504 35.07 -89.88 24.18
N PHE A 505 35.77 -88.77 24.40
CA PHE A 505 37.20 -88.67 24.07
C PHE A 505 38.07 -89.67 24.87
N PRO A 506 37.91 -89.85 26.20
CA PRO A 506 38.66 -90.88 26.93
C PRO A 506 38.34 -92.31 26.48
N ILE A 507 37.09 -92.58 26.11
CA ILE A 507 36.65 -93.90 25.61
C ILE A 507 37.26 -94.17 24.23
N ALA A 508 37.26 -93.17 23.34
CA ALA A 508 37.87 -93.27 22.02
C ALA A 508 39.39 -93.44 22.10
N VAL A 509 40.05 -92.71 23.01
CA VAL A 509 41.49 -92.88 23.29
C VAL A 509 41.78 -94.28 23.83
N ALA A 510 40.97 -94.79 24.77
CA ALA A 510 41.13 -96.15 25.29
C ALA A 510 40.89 -97.22 24.22
N ALA A 511 39.88 -97.06 23.37
CA ALA A 511 39.59 -97.97 22.26
C ALA A 511 40.71 -97.95 21.20
N ALA A 512 41.26 -96.77 20.87
CA ALA A 512 42.39 -96.62 19.97
C ALA A 512 43.65 -97.29 20.51
N ILE A 513 43.92 -97.18 21.81
CA ILE A 513 45.03 -97.88 22.48
C ILE A 513 44.84 -99.41 22.42
N LEU A 514 43.60 -99.91 22.53
CA LEU A 514 43.29 -101.34 22.45
C LEU A 514 43.27 -101.90 21.01
N GLN A 515 43.09 -101.06 20.00
CA GLN A 515 43.09 -101.45 18.58
C GLN A 515 44.47 -101.44 17.93
N TYR A 516 45.50 -100.92 18.61
CA TYR A 516 46.87 -100.96 18.09
C TYR A 516 47.40 -102.41 18.10
N SER A 517 47.54 -102.95 16.88
CA SER A 517 48.06 -104.29 16.58
C SER A 517 49.44 -104.53 17.23
N PRO A 518 49.71 -105.74 17.77
CA PRO A 518 50.86 -106.03 18.65
C PRO A 518 52.24 -106.03 17.99
N ASN A 519 52.39 -105.53 16.76
CA ASN A 519 53.62 -105.70 15.96
C ASN A 519 54.56 -104.49 15.89
N LEU A 520 54.32 -103.38 16.61
CA LEU A 520 55.16 -102.17 16.50
C LEU A 520 55.78 -101.65 17.81
N MET A 521 55.48 -102.23 18.98
CA MET A 521 56.24 -101.97 20.21
C MET A 521 56.14 -103.18 21.15
N PRO A 522 57.26 -103.82 21.56
CA PRO A 522 57.24 -104.83 22.61
C PRO A 522 57.10 -104.11 23.95
N LEU A 523 55.87 -103.93 24.42
CA LEU A 523 55.62 -103.59 25.82
C LEU A 523 55.95 -104.84 26.66
N PRO A 524 56.90 -104.79 27.61
CA PRO A 524 57.22 -105.94 28.43
C PRO A 524 56.01 -106.32 29.27
N ALA A 525 55.73 -107.63 29.36
CA ALA A 525 54.72 -108.19 30.25
C ALA A 525 55.12 -107.89 31.70
N ALA A 526 54.68 -106.75 32.20
CA ALA A 526 54.80 -106.36 33.58
C ALA A 526 53.39 -106.16 34.17
N PRO A 527 53.16 -106.53 35.44
CA PRO A 527 51.88 -106.33 36.13
C PRO A 527 51.41 -104.86 36.23
N SER A 528 52.19 -103.89 35.73
CA SER A 528 51.90 -102.47 35.75
C SER A 528 50.70 -102.05 34.88
N VAL A 529 50.38 -102.76 33.79
CA VAL A 529 49.22 -102.39 32.92
C VAL A 529 47.88 -102.74 33.57
N VAL A 530 47.82 -103.84 34.32
CA VAL A 530 46.63 -104.22 35.12
C VAL A 530 46.48 -103.27 36.31
N ILE A 531 47.59 -102.86 36.93
CA ILE A 531 47.57 -101.84 37.99
C ILE A 531 47.11 -100.49 37.42
N LEU A 532 47.57 -100.06 36.24
CA LEU A 532 47.17 -98.79 35.63
C LEU A 532 45.68 -98.76 35.28
N THR A 533 45.14 -99.85 34.73
CA THR A 533 43.70 -99.99 34.44
C THR A 533 42.86 -100.04 35.71
N ALA A 534 43.32 -100.75 36.75
CA ALA A 534 42.66 -100.74 38.06
C ALA A 534 42.69 -99.34 38.70
N VAL A 535 43.83 -98.64 38.64
CA VAL A 535 43.98 -97.26 39.12
C VAL A 535 43.08 -96.31 38.34
N PHE A 536 42.90 -96.49 37.03
CA PHE A 536 42.01 -95.67 36.21
C PHE A 536 40.53 -95.90 36.56
N ILE A 537 40.13 -97.16 36.77
CA ILE A 537 38.76 -97.51 37.20
C ILE A 537 38.50 -96.99 38.62
N ILE A 538 39.47 -97.10 39.52
CA ILE A 538 39.40 -96.56 40.89
C ILE A 538 39.35 -95.03 40.84
N ALA A 539 40.14 -94.37 40.00
CA ALA A 539 40.13 -92.92 39.83
C ALA A 539 38.78 -92.43 39.27
N ILE A 540 38.20 -93.11 38.28
CA ILE A 540 36.86 -92.80 37.75
C ILE A 540 35.79 -92.99 38.82
N LYS A 541 35.87 -94.06 39.62
CA LYS A 541 34.94 -94.29 40.73
C LYS A 541 35.12 -93.26 41.85
N LEU A 542 36.35 -92.87 42.17
CA LEU A 542 36.66 -91.80 43.13
C LEU A 542 36.14 -90.45 42.62
N LEU A 543 36.34 -90.13 41.34
CA LEU A 543 35.81 -88.91 40.72
C LEU A 543 34.27 -88.92 40.76
N HIS A 544 33.63 -90.04 40.46
CA HIS A 544 32.18 -90.20 40.51
C HIS A 544 31.63 -90.08 41.95
N VAL A 545 32.37 -90.54 42.96
CA VAL A 545 32.03 -90.39 44.38
C VAL A 545 32.28 -88.96 44.87
N ILE A 546 33.36 -88.31 44.44
CA ILE A 546 33.68 -86.89 44.74
C ILE A 546 32.60 -85.98 44.12
N PHE A 547 32.19 -86.22 42.88
CA PHE A 547 31.07 -85.51 42.24
C PHE A 547 29.72 -85.75 42.93
N ARG A 548 29.53 -86.90 43.60
CA ARG A 548 28.33 -87.16 44.43
C ARG A 548 28.41 -86.58 45.84
N ARG A 549 29.60 -86.31 46.38
CA ARG A 549 29.78 -85.86 47.78
C ARG A 549 30.14 -84.40 47.95
N LEU A 550 30.48 -83.66 46.90
CA LEU A 550 30.61 -82.19 46.96
C LEU A 550 29.22 -81.54 46.93
N PRO A 551 28.70 -81.01 48.05
CA PRO A 551 27.40 -80.35 48.08
C PRO A 551 27.57 -78.94 47.50
N GLY A 552 27.09 -78.74 46.27
CA GLY A 552 27.10 -77.44 45.59
C GLY A 552 26.77 -77.52 44.11
N LEU A 553 27.18 -78.59 43.42
CA LEU A 553 26.87 -78.78 41.99
C LEU A 553 25.44 -79.28 41.74
N GLY A 554 24.83 -79.99 42.70
CA GLY A 554 23.44 -80.43 42.60
C GLY A 554 22.40 -79.30 42.62
N GLN A 555 22.69 -78.19 43.31
CA GLN A 555 21.80 -77.01 43.33
C GLN A 555 21.79 -76.27 41.98
N CYS A 556 22.90 -76.29 41.23
CA CYS A 556 22.96 -75.71 39.89
C CYS A 556 22.07 -76.49 38.90
N TRP A 557 21.97 -77.81 39.05
CA TRP A 557 21.16 -78.67 38.19
C TRP A 557 19.65 -78.58 38.46
N GLU A 558 19.24 -78.31 39.70
CA GLU A 558 17.81 -78.09 40.00
C GLU A 558 17.35 -76.66 39.66
N HIS A 559 18.22 -75.64 39.72
CA HIS A 559 17.90 -74.29 39.24
C HIS A 559 17.69 -74.22 37.73
N THR A 560 18.45 -74.98 36.93
CA THR A 560 18.23 -75.05 35.47
C THR A 560 16.93 -75.80 35.13
N LYS A 561 16.55 -76.83 35.89
CA LYS A 561 15.23 -77.48 35.74
C LYS A 561 14.06 -76.55 36.09
N ALA A 562 14.19 -75.73 37.13
CA ALA A 562 13.14 -74.80 37.55
C ALA A 562 12.91 -73.67 36.51
N ALA A 563 13.99 -73.13 35.93
CA ALA A 563 13.90 -72.10 34.88
C ALA A 563 13.23 -72.63 33.59
N VAL A 564 13.54 -73.88 33.20
CA VAL A 564 12.92 -74.53 32.03
C VAL A 564 11.42 -74.82 32.25
N LYS A 565 11.00 -75.09 33.49
CA LYS A 565 9.59 -75.30 33.82
C LYS A 565 8.79 -73.98 33.87
N ALA A 566 9.42 -72.88 34.27
CA ALA A 566 8.80 -71.55 34.26
C ALA A 566 8.60 -70.99 32.83
N MET A 567 9.50 -71.30 31.89
CA MET A 567 9.34 -70.88 30.49
C MET A 567 8.21 -71.62 29.76
N LYS A 568 7.92 -72.88 30.11
CA LYS A 568 6.80 -73.64 29.53
C LYS A 568 5.42 -73.18 29.99
N LEU A 569 5.31 -72.49 31.14
CA LEU A 569 4.02 -72.01 31.67
C LEU A 569 3.63 -70.61 31.19
N LYS A 570 4.55 -69.84 30.58
CA LYS A 570 4.25 -68.51 30.02
C LYS A 570 3.78 -68.52 28.57
N THR A 571 3.83 -69.67 27.88
CA THR A 571 3.44 -69.80 26.47
C THR A 571 2.00 -70.27 26.26
N SER A 572 1.22 -70.50 27.32
CA SER A 572 -0.17 -71.00 27.23
C SER A 572 -1.24 -70.14 27.93
N ALA A 573 -0.97 -68.85 28.17
CA ALA A 573 -1.98 -67.91 28.66
C ALA A 573 -1.87 -66.57 27.92
N GLY A 574 -2.71 -66.37 26.90
CA GLY A 574 -2.70 -65.11 26.14
C GLY A 574 -3.61 -65.03 24.92
N THR A 575 -4.81 -65.61 24.96
CA THR A 575 -5.97 -65.25 24.10
C THR A 575 -7.19 -65.51 24.99
N ILE A 576 -8.10 -64.60 25.34
CA ILE A 576 -9.20 -63.93 24.61
C ILE A 576 -9.76 -62.91 25.67
N ILE A 577 -10.14 -61.65 25.41
CA ILE A 577 -11.49 -61.12 25.07
C ILE A 577 -11.41 -59.59 25.04
N GLY A 578 -12.09 -58.95 24.09
CA GLY A 578 -12.47 -57.54 24.21
C GLY A 578 -12.98 -56.87 22.93
N ASP A 579 -14.10 -57.35 22.38
CA ASP A 579 -14.98 -56.54 21.53
C ASP A 579 -15.47 -55.30 22.30
N ASN A 580 -15.55 -54.16 21.63
CA ASN A 580 -16.69 -53.25 21.79
C ASN A 580 -16.82 -52.28 20.61
N SER A 581 -17.97 -52.38 19.96
CA SER A 581 -18.63 -51.38 19.13
C SER A 581 -18.87 -50.06 19.89
N ASN A 582 -18.74 -48.90 19.23
CA ASN A 582 -19.85 -47.96 19.00
C ASN A 582 -19.40 -46.61 18.43
N SER A 583 -20.23 -46.15 17.49
CA SER A 583 -20.55 -44.78 17.07
C SER A 583 -19.87 -43.59 17.79
N CYS A 584 -19.23 -42.74 16.99
CA CYS A 584 -19.75 -41.42 16.62
C CYS A 584 -19.16 -41.03 15.26
#